data_AF-A0A1F3VBC3-F1
#
_entry.id   AF-A0A1F3VBC3-F1
#
_cell.length_a   1.000
_cell.length_b   1.000
_cell.length_c   1.000
_cell.angle_alpha   90.00
_cell.angle_beta   90.00
_cell.angle_gamma   90.00
#
_symmetry.space_group_name_H-M   'P 1'
#
loop_
_entity.id
_entity.type
_entity.pdbx_description
1 polymer ?
#
loop_
_entity_poly.entity_id
_entity_poly.type
_entity_poly.pdbx_seq_one_letter_code
_entity_poly.pdbx_strand_id
1 'polypeptide(L)'
;MMVFRIIIIVLSFTSLALVIFNFSDLKQRYKNYFRFLFTPWKVITFVLATLGITLVAPYTGDPTWDYGVSIIMSVMTYLSAPWVCGVTYRFFNRRSSFYDLIIAIAMWLLSASLSYDLYNYFKLGFFPDSSLANLSISTGLYFLGGLFWNLTTLLNQWPTLAFLKESWPDKNIKLNYRSLLIVGLPFMILATITILFFVYNN
;
A
#
# COMPACT_ATOMS: atom_id res chain seq x y z
N MET A 1 -15.18 5.14 19.63
CA MET A 1 -13.83 5.35 19.07
C MET A 1 -12.72 4.64 19.85
N MET A 2 -12.67 4.68 21.18
CA MET A 2 -11.59 4.07 21.97
C MET A 2 -11.40 2.56 21.71
N VAL A 3 -12.49 1.76 21.73
CA VAL A 3 -12.44 0.31 21.47
C VAL A 3 -11.85 0.00 20.08
N PHE A 4 -12.26 0.76 19.07
CA PHE A 4 -11.77 0.61 17.70
C PHE A 4 -10.26 0.85 17.58
N ARG A 5 -9.75 1.91 18.23
CA ARG A 5 -8.31 2.20 18.26
C ARG A 5 -7.52 1.09 18.96
N ILE A 6 -8.03 0.58 20.08
CA ILE A 6 -7.41 -0.55 20.78
C ILE A 6 -7.31 -1.78 19.86
N ILE A 7 -8.38 -2.09 19.12
CA ILE A 7 -8.37 -3.21 18.17
C ILE A 7 -7.29 -3.01 17.10
N ILE A 8 -7.20 -1.83 16.47
CA ILE A 8 -6.20 -1.54 15.44
C ILE A 8 -4.77 -1.66 16.00
N ILE A 9 -4.53 -1.09 17.18
CA ILE A 9 -3.25 -1.15 17.88
C ILE A 9 -2.86 -2.61 18.13
N VAL A 10 -3.75 -3.38 18.76
CA VAL A 10 -3.51 -4.79 19.09
C VAL A 10 -3.24 -5.60 17.81
N LEU A 11 -4.06 -5.45 16.78
CA LEU A 11 -3.87 -6.17 15.51
C LEU A 11 -2.54 -5.82 14.84
N SER A 12 -2.17 -4.54 14.82
CA SER A 12 -0.93 -4.06 14.17
C SER A 12 0.33 -4.45 14.95
N PHE A 13 0.31 -4.44 16.28
CA PHE A 13 1.43 -4.95 17.07
C PHE A 13 1.53 -6.47 17.01
N THR A 14 0.39 -7.17 16.99
CA THR A 14 0.36 -8.62 16.79
C THR A 14 0.97 -8.98 15.45
N SER A 15 0.69 -8.22 14.38
CA SER A 15 1.28 -8.51 13.07
C SER A 15 2.75 -8.20 12.98
N LEU A 16 3.21 -7.11 13.58
CA LEU A 16 4.64 -6.82 13.68
C LEU A 16 5.35 -7.98 14.38
N ALA A 17 4.79 -8.48 15.50
CA ALA A 17 5.29 -9.64 16.19
C ALA A 17 5.28 -10.89 15.29
N LEU A 18 4.17 -11.20 14.62
CA LEU A 18 4.05 -12.36 13.72
C LEU A 18 5.06 -12.30 12.56
N VAL A 19 5.28 -11.13 11.98
CA VAL A 19 6.28 -10.91 10.92
C VAL A 19 7.69 -11.14 11.46
N ILE A 20 8.02 -10.62 12.65
CA ILE A 20 9.33 -10.80 13.27
C ILE A 20 9.57 -12.29 13.60
N PHE A 21 8.62 -12.95 14.26
CA PHE A 21 8.78 -14.34 14.68
C PHE A 21 8.82 -15.34 13.52
N ASN A 22 8.20 -15.01 12.38
CA ASN A 22 8.10 -15.90 11.22
C ASN A 22 8.83 -15.34 10.00
N PHE A 23 9.80 -14.45 10.23
CA PHE A 23 10.49 -13.73 9.18
C PHE A 23 11.21 -14.68 8.21
N SER A 24 11.82 -15.76 8.71
CA SER A 24 12.50 -16.78 7.88
C SER A 24 11.56 -17.39 6.85
N ASP A 25 10.37 -17.79 7.29
CA ASP A 25 9.40 -18.51 6.48
C ASP A 25 8.76 -17.57 5.46
N LEU A 26 8.40 -16.35 5.89
CA LEU A 26 7.91 -15.30 5.00
C LEU A 26 8.95 -14.93 3.96
N LYS A 27 10.22 -14.77 4.37
CA LYS A 27 11.34 -14.49 3.46
C LYS A 27 11.52 -15.60 2.44
N GLN A 28 11.37 -16.86 2.83
CA GLN A 28 11.49 -17.99 1.90
C GLN A 28 10.31 -18.02 0.90
N ARG A 29 9.06 -17.89 1.38
CA ARG A 29 7.84 -17.90 0.55
C ARG A 29 7.82 -16.74 -0.44
N TYR A 30 8.27 -15.56 -0.02
CA TYR A 30 8.20 -14.33 -0.80
C TYR A 30 9.59 -13.79 -1.18
N LYS A 31 10.59 -14.68 -1.34
CA LYS A 31 12.01 -14.31 -1.58
C LYS A 31 12.25 -13.36 -2.76
N ASN A 32 11.38 -13.40 -3.76
CA ASN A 32 11.47 -12.58 -4.96
C ASN A 32 10.65 -11.28 -4.88
N TYR A 33 9.92 -11.05 -3.78
CA TYR A 33 9.01 -9.92 -3.64
C TYR A 33 9.70 -8.56 -3.80
N PHE A 34 10.81 -8.33 -3.11
CA PHE A 34 11.56 -7.07 -3.27
C PHE A 34 12.11 -6.91 -4.68
N ARG A 35 12.54 -7.99 -5.32
CA ARG A 35 12.99 -7.96 -6.72
C ARG A 35 11.85 -7.63 -7.69
N PHE A 36 10.63 -8.07 -7.40
CA PHE A 36 9.40 -7.71 -8.10
C PHE A 36 8.98 -6.25 -7.85
N LEU A 37 9.16 -5.77 -6.61
CA LEU A 37 8.79 -4.42 -6.21
C LEU A 37 9.75 -3.38 -6.79
N PHE A 38 11.06 -3.58 -6.66
CA PHE A 38 12.10 -2.68 -7.16
C PHE A 38 12.37 -2.81 -8.68
N THR A 39 11.33 -3.02 -9.46
CA THR A 39 11.40 -2.85 -10.92
C THR A 39 11.38 -1.36 -11.26
N PRO A 40 12.15 -0.87 -12.26
CA PRO A 40 12.37 0.57 -12.44
C PRO A 40 11.08 1.40 -12.53
N TRP A 41 10.08 0.94 -13.27
CA TRP A 41 8.81 1.68 -13.44
C TRP A 41 8.01 1.80 -12.14
N LYS A 42 8.05 0.80 -11.26
CA LYS A 42 7.36 0.84 -9.95
C LYS A 42 8.05 1.83 -9.03
N VAL A 43 9.38 1.84 -9.03
CA VAL A 43 10.17 2.80 -8.26
C VAL A 43 9.91 4.23 -8.75
N ILE A 44 9.92 4.46 -10.06
CA ILE A 44 9.65 5.79 -10.64
C ILE A 44 8.24 6.25 -10.26
N THR A 45 7.23 5.41 -10.46
CA THR A 45 5.84 5.76 -10.12
C THR A 45 5.62 5.94 -8.63
N PHE A 46 6.31 5.17 -7.78
CA PHE A 46 6.34 5.37 -6.33
C PHE A 46 6.93 6.72 -5.95
N VAL A 47 8.10 7.09 -6.52
CA VAL A 47 8.73 8.38 -6.25
C VAL A 47 7.81 9.52 -6.67
N LEU A 48 7.22 9.45 -7.86
CA LEU A 48 6.28 10.47 -8.34
C LEU A 48 5.03 10.57 -7.46
N ALA A 49 4.42 9.44 -7.08
CA ALA A 49 3.25 9.42 -6.21
C ALA A 49 3.56 9.99 -4.82
N THR A 50 4.70 9.59 -4.24
CA THR A 50 5.17 10.08 -2.93
C THR A 50 5.42 11.57 -2.97
N LEU A 51 6.16 12.07 -3.97
CA LEU A 51 6.38 13.50 -4.13
C LEU A 51 5.07 14.26 -4.30
N GLY A 52 4.16 13.76 -5.13
CA GLY A 52 2.86 14.37 -5.35
C GLY A 52 2.05 14.52 -4.06
N ILE A 53 1.87 13.43 -3.31
CA ILE A 53 1.08 13.48 -2.07
C ILE A 53 1.79 14.27 -0.97
N THR A 54 3.11 14.16 -0.85
CA THR A 54 3.89 14.89 0.16
C THR A 54 3.87 16.39 -0.08
N LEU A 55 3.93 16.84 -1.34
CA LEU A 55 3.85 18.27 -1.66
C LEU A 55 2.45 18.84 -1.35
N VAL A 56 1.40 18.04 -1.51
CA VAL A 56 0.00 18.50 -1.35
C VAL A 56 -0.53 18.32 0.06
N ALA A 57 -0.01 17.35 0.84
CA ALA A 57 -0.49 17.03 2.18
C ALA A 57 -0.70 18.26 3.11
N PRO A 58 0.23 19.22 3.23
CA PRO A 58 0.04 20.40 4.08
C PRO A 58 -1.06 21.36 3.59
N TYR A 59 -1.39 21.30 2.30
CA TYR A 59 -2.44 22.10 1.67
C TYR A 59 -3.75 21.31 1.58
N THR A 60 -4.02 20.39 2.51
CA THR A 60 -5.31 19.68 2.56
C THR A 60 -6.31 20.34 3.51
N GLY A 61 -5.86 21.33 4.30
CA GLY A 61 -6.62 21.91 5.40
C GLY A 61 -6.69 20.99 6.63
N ASP A 62 -6.16 19.77 6.57
CA ASP A 62 -6.09 18.85 7.70
C ASP A 62 -4.74 19.02 8.44
N PRO A 63 -4.74 19.51 9.70
CA PRO A 63 -3.50 19.75 10.46
C PRO A 63 -2.73 18.46 10.81
N THR A 64 -3.36 17.30 10.63
CA THR A 64 -2.77 15.98 10.89
C THR A 64 -2.06 15.41 9.66
N TRP A 65 -2.21 16.04 8.49
CA TRP A 65 -1.55 15.69 7.24
C TRP A 65 -0.43 16.67 6.94
N ASP A 66 0.81 16.21 7.10
CA ASP A 66 2.01 16.97 6.80
C ASP A 66 3.00 16.16 5.93
N TYR A 67 4.17 16.75 5.70
CA TYR A 67 5.25 16.10 4.95
C TYR A 67 5.70 14.77 5.58
N GLY A 68 5.75 14.68 6.91
CA GLY A 68 6.27 13.50 7.61
C GLY A 68 5.33 12.30 7.49
N VAL A 69 4.05 12.49 7.83
CA VAL A 69 3.07 11.40 7.77
C VAL A 69 2.84 10.90 6.35
N SER A 70 2.83 11.83 5.38
CA SER A 70 2.64 11.48 3.96
C SER A 70 3.78 10.61 3.42
N ILE A 71 5.04 10.90 3.78
CA ILE A 71 6.18 10.06 3.41
C ILE A 71 6.08 8.69 4.08
N ILE A 72 5.83 8.64 5.39
CA ILE A 72 5.74 7.38 6.14
C ILE A 72 4.67 6.48 5.53
N MET A 73 3.45 7.00 5.35
CA MET A 73 2.35 6.24 4.77
C MET A 73 2.62 5.80 3.33
N SER A 74 3.25 6.65 2.52
CA SER A 74 3.59 6.30 1.13
C SER A 74 4.60 5.16 1.05
N VAL A 75 5.66 5.20 1.87
CA VAL A 75 6.67 4.14 1.95
C VAL A 75 6.03 2.83 2.39
N MET A 76 5.22 2.86 3.46
CA MET A 76 4.54 1.66 3.96
C MET A 76 3.60 1.09 2.90
N THR A 77 2.81 1.94 2.25
CA THR A 77 1.89 1.54 1.18
C THR A 77 2.63 0.87 0.03
N TYR A 78 3.74 1.45 -0.45
CA TYR A 78 4.52 0.86 -1.52
C TYR A 78 5.10 -0.51 -1.16
N LEU A 79 5.62 -0.64 0.07
CA LEU A 79 6.24 -1.87 0.54
C LEU A 79 5.22 -2.98 0.77
N SER A 80 4.03 -2.70 1.28
CA SER A 80 3.09 -3.74 1.71
C SER A 80 1.86 -3.91 0.82
N ALA A 81 1.33 -2.86 0.17
CA ALA A 81 0.05 -2.96 -0.54
C ALA A 81 0.05 -4.01 -1.67
N PRO A 82 1.09 -4.12 -2.53
CA PRO A 82 1.08 -5.12 -3.59
C PRO A 82 1.07 -6.55 -3.04
N TRP A 83 1.79 -6.79 -1.95
CA TRP A 83 1.79 -8.07 -1.25
C TRP A 83 0.43 -8.38 -0.63
N VAL A 84 -0.18 -7.42 0.07
CA VAL A 84 -1.50 -7.59 0.68
C VAL A 84 -2.55 -7.95 -0.37
N CYS A 85 -2.63 -7.21 -1.48
CA CYS A 85 -3.55 -7.53 -2.57
C CYS A 85 -3.35 -8.98 -3.08
N GLY A 86 -2.10 -9.37 -3.29
CA GLY A 86 -1.77 -10.69 -3.80
C GLY A 86 -2.11 -11.83 -2.82
N VAL A 87 -1.79 -11.66 -1.54
CA VAL A 87 -2.11 -12.64 -0.49
C VAL A 87 -3.62 -12.75 -0.30
N THR A 88 -4.34 -11.63 -0.19
CA THR A 88 -5.79 -11.63 -0.04
C THR A 88 -6.46 -12.36 -1.20
N TYR A 89 -6.10 -12.02 -2.45
CA TYR A 89 -6.62 -12.73 -3.62
C TYR A 89 -6.29 -14.23 -3.57
N ARG A 90 -5.03 -14.59 -3.31
CA ARG A 90 -4.61 -16.00 -3.30
C ARG A 90 -5.27 -16.79 -2.18
N PHE A 91 -5.52 -16.18 -1.01
CA PHE A 91 -6.27 -16.83 0.07
C PHE A 91 -7.67 -17.24 -0.37
N PHE A 92 -8.45 -16.32 -0.97
CA PHE A 92 -9.79 -16.64 -1.46
C PHE A 92 -9.79 -17.66 -2.61
N ASN A 93 -8.67 -17.78 -3.33
CA ASN A 93 -8.45 -18.80 -4.35
C ASN A 93 -7.76 -20.07 -3.82
N ARG A 94 -7.65 -20.25 -2.50
CA ARG A 94 -7.03 -21.40 -1.83
C ARG A 94 -5.55 -21.64 -2.19
N ARG A 95 -4.85 -20.56 -2.52
CA ARG A 95 -3.42 -20.52 -2.89
C ARG A 95 -2.53 -19.82 -1.85
N SER A 96 -3.10 -19.37 -0.73
CA SER A 96 -2.37 -18.82 0.43
C SER A 96 -2.97 -19.36 1.71
N SER A 97 -2.17 -19.39 2.77
CA SER A 97 -2.63 -19.84 4.08
C SER A 97 -3.49 -18.78 4.78
N PHE A 98 -4.34 -19.20 5.72
CA PHE A 98 -5.04 -18.27 6.63
C PHE A 98 -4.08 -17.42 7.44
N TYR A 99 -2.92 -17.98 7.77
CA TYR A 99 -1.83 -17.29 8.43
C TYR A 99 -1.32 -16.08 7.62
N ASP A 100 -1.09 -16.24 6.31
CA ASP A 100 -0.67 -15.12 5.46
C ASP A 100 -1.74 -14.03 5.39
N LEU A 101 -3.03 -14.41 5.38
CA LEU A 101 -4.14 -13.44 5.39
C LEU A 101 -4.13 -12.59 6.67
N ILE A 102 -3.93 -13.18 7.85
CA ILE A 102 -3.86 -12.44 9.12
C ILE A 102 -2.75 -11.38 9.06
N ILE A 103 -1.56 -11.77 8.58
CA ILE A 103 -0.45 -10.82 8.41
C ILE A 103 -0.82 -9.75 7.39
N ALA A 104 -1.46 -10.11 6.28
CA ALA A 104 -1.86 -9.15 5.24
C ALA A 104 -2.85 -8.10 5.77
N ILE A 105 -3.89 -8.52 6.50
CA ILE A 105 -4.87 -7.62 7.12
C ILE A 105 -4.16 -6.64 8.04
N ALA A 106 -3.25 -7.14 8.85
CA ALA A 106 -2.64 -6.30 9.87
C ALA A 106 -1.48 -5.44 9.33
N MET A 107 -0.80 -5.83 8.24
CA MET A 107 0.06 -4.94 7.48
C MET A 107 -0.72 -3.81 6.82
N TRP A 108 -1.94 -4.09 6.33
CA TRP A 108 -2.84 -3.07 5.82
C TRP A 108 -3.25 -2.08 6.93
N LEU A 109 -3.69 -2.56 8.10
CA LEU A 109 -4.04 -1.68 9.22
C LEU A 109 -2.85 -0.88 9.75
N LEU A 110 -1.66 -1.50 9.81
CA LEU A 110 -0.43 -0.84 10.18
C LEU A 110 -0.10 0.32 9.22
N SER A 111 -0.25 0.09 7.91
CA SER A 111 0.05 1.09 6.88
C SER A 111 -1.01 2.18 6.73
N ALA A 112 -2.30 1.81 6.72
CA ALA A 112 -3.40 2.70 6.39
C ALA A 112 -4.01 3.40 7.62
N SER A 113 -3.64 3.00 8.84
CA SER A 113 -4.15 3.61 10.07
C SER A 113 -3.08 3.80 11.13
N LEU A 114 -2.44 2.75 11.63
CA LEU A 114 -1.60 2.89 12.82
C LEU A 114 -0.39 3.81 12.58
N SER A 115 0.21 3.78 11.39
CA SER A 115 1.31 4.67 11.01
C SER A 115 0.95 6.15 11.15
N TYR A 116 -0.24 6.53 10.67
CA TYR A 116 -0.81 7.86 10.77
C TYR A 116 -1.13 8.25 12.22
N ASP A 117 -1.76 7.33 12.95
CA ASP A 117 -2.17 7.54 14.33
C ASP A 117 -0.96 7.69 15.26
N LEU A 118 0.05 6.84 15.12
CA LEU A 118 1.29 6.92 15.91
C LEU A 118 2.09 8.17 15.58
N TYR A 119 2.24 8.51 14.30
CA TYR A 119 2.95 9.72 13.90
C TYR A 119 2.32 10.94 14.55
N ASN A 120 0.99 11.08 14.45
CA ASN A 120 0.29 12.21 15.04
C ASN A 120 0.26 12.15 16.56
N TYR A 121 0.21 10.97 17.19
CA TYR A 121 0.34 10.84 18.64
C TYR A 121 1.69 11.39 19.13
N PHE A 122 2.80 11.03 18.49
CA PHE A 122 4.12 11.54 18.86
C PHE A 122 4.30 13.03 18.53
N LYS A 123 3.65 13.52 17.48
CA LYS A 123 3.71 14.94 17.07
C LYS A 123 2.85 15.85 17.94
N LEU A 124 1.61 15.44 18.22
CA LEU A 124 0.56 16.28 18.82
C LEU A 124 0.24 15.90 20.28
N GLY A 125 0.71 14.74 20.76
CA GLY A 125 0.44 14.23 22.10
C GLY A 125 -0.89 13.47 22.25
N PHE A 126 -1.67 13.36 21.17
CA PHE A 126 -2.97 12.68 21.18
C PHE A 126 -3.28 11.99 19.84
N PHE A 127 -4.20 11.04 19.86
CA PHE A 127 -4.68 10.36 18.65
C PHE A 127 -5.67 11.24 17.89
N PRO A 128 -5.51 11.45 16.57
CA PRO A 128 -6.40 12.30 15.77
C PRO A 128 -7.86 11.87 15.79
N ASP A 129 -8.80 12.81 15.84
CA ASP A 129 -10.23 12.48 15.70
C ASP A 129 -10.58 12.00 14.28
N SER A 130 -9.76 12.38 13.30
CA SER A 130 -9.83 11.94 11.91
C SER A 130 -9.32 10.51 11.66
N SER A 131 -8.89 9.72 12.67
CA SER A 131 -8.38 8.35 12.48
C SER A 131 -9.27 7.47 11.59
N LEU A 132 -10.60 7.49 11.81
CA LEU A 132 -11.54 6.65 11.05
C LEU A 132 -11.73 7.14 9.61
N ALA A 133 -11.78 8.47 9.42
CA ALA A 133 -11.82 9.07 8.10
C ALA A 133 -10.55 8.76 7.31
N ASN A 134 -9.39 8.88 7.97
CA ASN A 134 -8.10 8.53 7.41
C ASN A 134 -8.05 7.06 7.00
N LEU A 135 -8.43 6.12 7.88
CA LEU A 135 -8.44 4.70 7.51
C LEU A 135 -9.33 4.44 6.29
N SER A 136 -10.50 5.08 6.22
CA SER A 136 -11.46 4.86 5.12
C SER A 136 -10.88 5.30 3.78
N ILE A 137 -10.31 6.51 3.71
CA ILE A 137 -9.70 7.07 2.50
C ILE A 137 -8.41 6.31 2.15
N SER A 138 -7.53 6.13 3.15
CA SER A 138 -6.24 5.46 2.97
C SER A 138 -6.41 4.01 2.57
N THR A 139 -7.47 3.32 2.99
CA THR A 139 -7.78 1.96 2.52
C THR A 139 -8.00 1.92 1.02
N GLY A 140 -8.82 2.83 0.48
CA GLY A 140 -9.07 2.91 -0.96
C GLY A 140 -7.77 3.13 -1.74
N LEU A 141 -6.99 4.12 -1.33
CA LEU A 141 -5.69 4.43 -1.94
C LEU A 141 -4.69 3.28 -1.82
N TYR A 142 -4.65 2.62 -0.66
CA TYR A 142 -3.77 1.49 -0.39
C TYR A 142 -4.04 0.33 -1.35
N PHE A 143 -5.30 -0.10 -1.49
CA PHE A 143 -5.64 -1.18 -2.41
C PHE A 143 -5.48 -0.77 -3.89
N LEU A 144 -5.78 0.48 -4.26
CA LEU A 144 -5.55 0.97 -5.61
C LEU A 144 -4.06 0.98 -5.98
N GLY A 145 -3.19 1.45 -5.08
CA GLY A 145 -1.74 1.38 -5.24
C GLY A 145 -1.24 -0.06 -5.31
N GLY A 146 -1.76 -0.94 -4.45
CA GLY A 146 -1.45 -2.37 -4.47
C GLY A 146 -1.84 -3.06 -5.77
N LEU A 147 -2.99 -2.73 -6.36
CA LEU A 147 -3.41 -3.23 -7.67
C LEU A 147 -2.53 -2.66 -8.79
N PHE A 148 -2.28 -1.36 -8.77
CA PHE A 148 -1.44 -0.67 -9.75
C PHE A 148 -0.03 -1.26 -9.82
N TRP A 149 0.66 -1.41 -8.68
CA TRP A 149 1.99 -2.02 -8.64
C TRP A 149 2.00 -3.55 -8.78
N ASN A 150 0.81 -4.19 -8.86
CA ASN A 150 0.67 -5.56 -9.32
C ASN A 150 0.44 -5.68 -10.83
N LEU A 151 0.23 -4.57 -11.56
CA LEU A 151 0.14 -4.61 -13.01
C LEU A 151 1.41 -5.21 -13.60
N THR A 152 1.20 -6.15 -14.50
CA THR A 152 2.28 -6.81 -15.23
C THR A 152 1.81 -7.12 -16.64
N THR A 153 2.73 -7.08 -17.58
CA THR A 153 2.45 -7.38 -18.99
C THR A 153 3.41 -8.46 -19.41
N LEU A 154 2.88 -9.58 -19.93
CA LEU A 154 3.68 -10.55 -20.65
C LEU A 154 3.74 -10.11 -22.12
N LEU A 155 4.85 -10.42 -22.79
CA LEU A 155 5.00 -10.15 -24.23
C LEU A 155 3.82 -10.79 -24.99
N ASN A 156 3.15 -10.01 -25.84
CA ASN A 156 1.98 -10.41 -26.62
C ASN A 156 0.72 -10.83 -25.81
N GLN A 157 0.60 -10.40 -24.54
CA GLN A 157 -0.61 -10.59 -23.74
C GLN A 157 -1.15 -9.25 -23.22
N TRP A 158 -2.45 -9.22 -22.93
CA TRP A 158 -3.08 -8.10 -22.23
C TRP A 158 -2.47 -7.91 -20.83
N PRO A 159 -2.35 -6.67 -20.34
CA PRO A 159 -1.96 -6.40 -18.96
C PRO A 159 -2.83 -7.18 -17.98
N THR A 160 -2.20 -7.74 -16.97
CA THR A 160 -2.83 -8.57 -15.95
C THR A 160 -2.25 -8.26 -14.58
N LEU A 161 -2.81 -8.87 -13.54
CA LEU A 161 -2.30 -8.73 -12.18
C LEU A 161 -1.33 -9.88 -11.89
N ALA A 162 -0.15 -9.54 -11.38
CA ALA A 162 0.95 -10.49 -11.20
C ALA A 162 0.56 -11.64 -10.27
N PHE A 163 -0.22 -11.38 -9.22
CA PHE A 163 -0.67 -12.41 -8.27
C PHE A 163 -1.65 -13.45 -8.84
N LEU A 164 -2.15 -13.24 -10.06
CA LEU A 164 -2.94 -14.26 -10.77
C LEU A 164 -2.07 -15.42 -11.26
N LYS A 165 -0.76 -15.18 -11.44
CA LYS A 165 0.21 -16.18 -11.89
C LYS A 165 0.70 -17.03 -10.72
N GLU A 166 0.92 -18.31 -10.98
CA GLU A 166 1.39 -19.26 -9.96
C GLU A 166 2.77 -18.90 -9.40
N SER A 167 3.64 -18.38 -10.27
CA SER A 167 5.00 -17.98 -9.94
C SER A 167 5.09 -16.70 -9.11
N TRP A 168 3.97 -16.02 -8.82
CA TRP A 168 4.02 -14.80 -8.01
C TRP A 168 4.62 -15.08 -6.61
N PRO A 169 5.56 -14.24 -6.12
CA PRO A 169 6.02 -12.99 -6.72
C PRO A 169 7.34 -13.12 -7.52
N ASP A 170 7.33 -13.66 -8.74
CA ASP A 170 8.51 -13.72 -9.61
C ASP A 170 8.66 -12.49 -10.53
N LYS A 171 9.91 -12.11 -10.81
CA LYS A 171 10.32 -10.99 -11.69
C LYS A 171 10.33 -11.37 -13.18
N ASN A 172 10.32 -12.66 -13.53
CA ASN A 172 10.52 -13.14 -14.91
C ASN A 172 9.34 -12.86 -15.86
N ILE A 173 8.82 -11.64 -15.84
CA ILE A 173 7.74 -11.16 -16.69
C ILE A 173 8.33 -10.07 -17.58
N LYS A 174 8.42 -10.35 -18.89
CA LYS A 174 8.92 -9.40 -19.90
C LYS A 174 7.90 -8.28 -20.10
N LEU A 175 8.22 -7.09 -19.59
CA LEU A 175 7.33 -5.93 -19.60
C LEU A 175 7.12 -5.36 -21.01
N ASN A 176 5.86 -5.16 -21.37
CA ASN A 176 5.44 -4.18 -22.38
C ASN A 176 5.04 -2.88 -21.65
N TYR A 177 5.94 -1.90 -21.65
CA TYR A 177 5.73 -0.61 -20.97
C TYR A 177 4.56 0.19 -21.54
N ARG A 178 4.30 0.09 -22.85
CA ARG A 178 3.20 0.83 -23.50
C ARG A 178 1.84 0.38 -22.97
N SER A 179 1.60 -0.92 -22.93
CA SER A 179 0.33 -1.46 -22.41
C SER A 179 0.19 -1.22 -20.91
N LEU A 180 1.31 -1.22 -20.18
CA LEU A 180 1.33 -0.91 -18.75
C LEU A 180 0.96 0.55 -18.48
N LEU A 181 1.44 1.50 -19.29
CA LEU A 181 1.06 2.91 -19.20
C LEU A 181 -0.44 3.12 -19.47
N ILE A 182 -1.01 2.44 -20.48
CA ILE A 182 -2.44 2.57 -20.82
C ILE A 182 -3.33 2.09 -19.67
N VAL A 183 -3.02 0.94 -19.09
CA VAL A 183 -3.81 0.38 -17.97
C VAL A 183 -3.49 1.07 -16.64
N GLY A 184 -2.30 1.64 -16.51
CA GLY A 184 -1.92 2.47 -15.38
C GLY A 184 -2.56 3.86 -15.38
N LEU A 185 -2.95 4.38 -16.56
CA LEU A 185 -3.46 5.73 -16.73
C LEU A 185 -4.68 6.04 -15.84
N PRO A 186 -5.71 5.19 -15.72
CA PRO A 186 -6.85 5.48 -14.86
C PRO A 186 -6.47 5.66 -13.39
N PHE A 187 -5.51 4.88 -12.88
CA PHE A 187 -5.00 5.01 -11.51
C PHE A 187 -4.26 6.34 -11.33
N MET A 188 -3.41 6.69 -12.30
CA MET A 188 -2.66 7.95 -12.27
C MET A 188 -3.58 9.17 -12.40
N ILE A 189 -4.61 9.10 -13.25
CA ILE A 189 -5.63 10.16 -13.40
C ILE A 189 -6.38 10.33 -12.10
N LEU A 190 -6.87 9.25 -11.49
CA LEU A 190 -7.60 9.32 -10.23
C LEU A 190 -6.74 9.97 -9.13
N ALA A 191 -5.50 9.52 -8.97
CA ALA A 191 -4.56 10.12 -8.01
C ALA A 191 -4.30 11.61 -8.30
N THR A 192 -4.14 11.97 -9.58
CA THR A 192 -3.93 13.37 -10.01
C THR A 192 -5.15 14.23 -9.72
N ILE A 193 -6.36 13.74 -10.00
CA ILE A 193 -7.61 14.46 -9.70
C ILE A 193 -7.73 14.70 -8.19
N THR A 194 -7.45 13.68 -7.36
CA THR A 194 -7.47 13.85 -5.91
C THR A 194 -6.47 14.90 -5.46
N ILE A 195 -5.23 14.86 -5.98
CA ILE A 195 -4.20 15.86 -5.68
C ILE A 195 -4.64 17.27 -6.10
N LEU A 196 -5.11 17.44 -7.35
CA LEU A 196 -5.52 18.73 -7.88
C LEU A 196 -6.73 19.31 -7.16
N PHE A 197 -7.67 18.46 -6.74
CA PHE A 197 -8.82 18.88 -5.94
C PHE A 197 -8.38 19.54 -4.63
N PHE A 198 -7.37 19.00 -3.95
CA PHE A 198 -6.84 19.64 -2.74
C PHE A 198 -6.08 20.94 -3.06
N VAL A 199 -5.30 20.98 -4.13
CA VAL A 199 -4.57 22.21 -4.53
C VAL A 199 -5.52 23.35 -4.91
N TYR A 200 -6.63 23.06 -5.61
CA TYR A 200 -7.55 24.10 -6.09
C TYR A 200 -8.45 24.67 -5.00
N ASN A 201 -8.79 23.87 -3.97
CA ASN A 201 -9.72 24.27 -2.92
C ASN A 201 -9.04 24.85 -1.66
N ASN A 202 -7.73 25.10 -1.72
CA ASN A 202 -6.95 25.79 -0.67
C ASN A 202 -6.38 27.11 -1.22
#